data_AF-A0A2S1PRX5-F1
#
_entry.id   AF-A0A2S1PRX5-F1
#
_cell.length_a   1.000
_cell.length_b   1.000
_cell.length_c   1.000
_cell.angle_alpha   90.00
_cell.angle_beta   90.00
_cell.angle_gamma   90.00
#
_symmetry.space_group_name_H-M   'P 1'
#
loop_
_entity.id
_entity.type
_entity.pdbx_description
1 polymer ?
#
loop_
_entity_poly.entity_id
_entity_poly.type
_entity_poly.pdbx_seq_one_letter_code
_entity_poly.pdbx_strand_id
1 'polypeptide(L)'
;MASIMVKREEPEGSMGGPVFHPPLYRQRYSEVINISRRIKAKKVIDMGCAECRLLRMLKREPYIEELVGVDYDGVLLRMSEHVVQPLTTDYLMPRDNPLQFTLMQGSIAEPDARLTNFDLFSCVEVIEHLDPEVLERVPLCVFGVLQPRMVVITTPNSEYNVLFPGFSGFRHYDHRFEWTREQFRTWCLRIVSDYPMYSVKLSGVGDPPEGREEVGHCSQMALFTRDDSDICATNTVGTPYNIVCSVDHPYVRPVTPIQKLCSEAEYYLNFLLKSRRDQLLNIDHYYDNNHPSGYDPSDGTEDNVDISGDTLQIKLTDLLSFPKIKALCSSGEEIRDALTLSSLVELNSAGECAVYPMEEGDSSDLSDDEYC
;
A
#
# COMPACT_ATOMS: atom_id res chain seq x y z
N MET A 1 22.94 -24.30 -14.72
CA MET A 1 21.95 -23.28 -14.33
C MET A 1 21.09 -23.88 -13.23
N ALA A 2 21.53 -23.78 -11.99
CA ALA A 2 20.86 -24.44 -10.86
C ALA A 2 19.52 -23.73 -10.55
N SER A 3 18.46 -24.53 -10.51
CA SER A 3 17.12 -24.12 -10.10
C SER A 3 17.16 -23.79 -8.60
N ILE A 4 16.98 -22.53 -8.21
CA ILE A 4 16.71 -22.17 -6.81
C ILE A 4 15.23 -22.45 -6.57
N MET A 5 14.92 -23.72 -6.27
CA MET A 5 13.64 -24.09 -5.69
C MET A 5 13.79 -23.86 -4.18
N VAL A 6 13.31 -22.72 -3.67
CA VAL A 6 12.98 -22.61 -2.25
C VAL A 6 11.73 -23.49 -2.04
N LYS A 7 11.95 -24.79 -1.96
CA LYS A 7 10.89 -25.79 -1.77
C LYS A 7 10.78 -26.05 -0.28
N ARG A 8 9.65 -25.60 0.29
CA ARG A 8 9.15 -25.87 1.65
C ARG A 8 10.24 -25.80 2.72
N GLU A 9 10.21 -24.75 3.53
CA GLU A 9 10.71 -24.82 4.92
C GLU A 9 10.16 -26.12 5.53
N GLU A 10 10.97 -27.17 5.62
CA GLU A 10 10.67 -28.24 6.54
C GLU A 10 10.62 -27.59 7.92
N PRO A 11 9.55 -27.81 8.70
CA PRO A 11 9.53 -27.27 10.04
C PRO A 11 10.76 -27.85 10.74
N GLU A 12 11.67 -27.00 11.19
CA GLU A 12 12.88 -27.36 11.95
C GLU A 12 12.59 -28.27 13.16
N GLY A 13 11.31 -28.46 13.51
CA GLY A 13 10.80 -29.50 14.41
C GLY A 13 10.82 -30.96 13.88
N SER A 14 11.15 -31.23 12.61
CA SER A 14 11.27 -32.61 12.08
C SER A 14 12.55 -33.31 12.55
N MET A 15 13.59 -32.54 12.91
CA MET A 15 14.89 -33.05 13.35
C MET A 15 15.02 -33.27 14.86
N GLY A 16 13.93 -33.15 15.63
CA GLY A 16 13.95 -33.33 17.09
C GLY A 16 14.80 -32.29 17.84
N GLY A 17 15.08 -31.14 17.22
CA GLY A 17 15.84 -30.03 17.80
C GLY A 17 15.01 -29.07 18.65
N PRO A 18 15.59 -27.93 19.05
CA PRO A 18 14.92 -26.91 19.85
C PRO A 18 13.63 -26.42 19.19
N VAL A 19 12.54 -26.36 19.97
CA VAL A 19 11.25 -25.86 19.50
C VAL A 19 11.10 -24.41 19.93
N PHE A 20 10.83 -23.52 18.97
CA PHE A 20 10.67 -22.09 19.21
C PHE A 20 9.18 -21.70 19.33
N HIS A 21 8.88 -20.88 20.34
CA HIS A 21 7.55 -20.30 20.54
C HIS A 21 7.66 -18.77 20.66
N PRO A 22 7.25 -18.00 19.64
CA PRO A 22 6.68 -18.42 18.36
C PRO A 22 7.72 -19.12 17.44
N PRO A 23 7.28 -19.82 16.36
CA PRO A 23 8.19 -20.46 15.41
C PRO A 23 9.25 -19.50 14.88
N LEU A 24 10.45 -20.02 14.57
CA LEU A 24 11.62 -19.19 14.26
C LEU A 24 11.39 -18.23 13.08
N TYR A 25 10.76 -18.68 12.00
CA TYR A 25 10.43 -17.82 10.86
C TYR A 25 9.55 -16.62 11.28
N ARG A 26 8.65 -16.79 12.25
CA ARG A 26 7.83 -15.68 12.78
C ARG A 26 8.66 -14.73 13.61
N GLN A 27 9.65 -15.21 14.35
CA GLN A 27 10.56 -14.34 15.08
C GLN A 27 11.37 -13.46 14.11
N ARG A 28 11.92 -14.06 13.04
CA ARG A 28 12.62 -13.32 11.96
C ARG A 28 11.73 -12.23 11.37
N TYR A 29 10.51 -12.58 10.96
CA TYR A 29 9.57 -11.61 10.39
C TYR A 29 9.17 -10.52 11.39
N SER A 30 8.99 -10.88 12.66
CA SER A 30 8.66 -9.91 13.71
C SER A 30 9.77 -8.87 13.87
N GLU A 31 11.03 -9.28 13.81
CA GLU A 31 12.16 -8.33 13.87
C GLU A 31 12.16 -7.35 12.69
N VAL A 32 11.96 -7.83 11.46
CA VAL A 32 11.87 -6.93 10.28
C VAL A 32 10.72 -5.93 10.43
N ILE A 33 9.55 -6.39 10.87
CA ILE A 33 8.37 -5.53 11.10
C ILE A 33 8.66 -4.52 12.23
N ASN A 34 9.31 -4.94 13.31
CA ASN A 34 9.68 -4.05 14.41
C ASN A 34 10.70 -2.99 13.98
N ILE A 35 11.63 -3.32 13.09
CA ILE A 35 12.56 -2.36 12.48
C ILE A 35 11.77 -1.37 11.62
N SER A 36 10.91 -1.86 10.71
CA SER A 36 10.04 -1.05 9.87
C SER A 36 9.20 -0.05 10.69
N ARG A 37 8.60 -0.50 11.80
CA ARG A 37 7.79 0.34 12.69
C ARG A 37 8.58 1.43 13.39
N ARG A 38 9.79 1.11 13.85
CA ARG A 38 10.68 2.06 14.53
C ARG A 38 11.10 3.21 13.62
N ILE A 39 11.37 2.92 12.35
CA ILE A 39 11.83 3.93 11.38
C ILE A 39 10.72 4.51 10.51
N LYS A 40 9.48 4.01 10.68
CA LYS A 40 8.32 4.32 9.83
C LYS A 40 8.67 4.23 8.34
N ALA A 41 9.24 3.09 7.93
CA ALA A 41 9.66 2.86 6.56
C ALA A 41 8.48 2.98 5.60
N LYS A 42 8.54 3.93 4.65
CA LYS A 42 7.51 4.11 3.63
C LYS A 42 7.73 3.17 2.45
N LYS A 43 9.00 2.94 2.09
CA LYS A 43 9.41 2.06 0.99
C LYS A 43 10.15 0.85 1.51
N VAL A 44 9.61 -0.34 1.28
CA VAL A 44 10.20 -1.60 1.78
C VAL A 44 10.41 -2.60 0.65
N ILE A 45 11.62 -3.16 0.56
CA ILE A 45 11.95 -4.32 -0.28
C ILE A 45 12.05 -5.55 0.60
N ASP A 46 11.47 -6.66 0.15
CA ASP A 46 11.81 -8.00 0.61
C ASP A 46 12.45 -8.79 -0.53
N MET A 47 13.75 -9.02 -0.43
CA MET A 47 14.56 -9.75 -1.40
C MET A 47 14.59 -11.23 -1.02
N GLY A 48 14.21 -12.11 -1.95
CA GLY A 48 13.92 -13.51 -1.68
C GLY A 48 12.56 -13.71 -1.00
N CYS A 49 11.53 -13.01 -1.50
CA CYS A 49 10.24 -12.91 -0.82
C CYS A 49 9.39 -14.21 -0.84
N ALA A 50 9.78 -15.23 -1.62
CA ALA A 50 9.12 -16.52 -1.71
C ALA A 50 7.58 -16.40 -1.85
N GLU A 51 6.79 -17.05 -0.99
CA GLU A 51 5.31 -16.94 -1.02
C GLU A 51 4.76 -15.66 -0.35
N CYS A 52 5.59 -14.62 -0.28
CA CYS A 52 5.24 -13.28 0.18
C CYS A 52 4.70 -13.24 1.62
N ARG A 53 5.16 -14.15 2.49
CA ARG A 53 4.61 -14.27 3.87
C ARG A 53 4.94 -13.04 4.73
N LEU A 54 6.18 -12.57 4.68
CA LEU A 54 6.60 -11.34 5.36
C LEU A 54 5.87 -10.11 4.77
N LEU A 55 5.84 -10.01 3.44
CA LEU A 55 5.14 -8.93 2.73
C LEU A 55 3.64 -8.86 3.08
N ARG A 56 2.96 -10.01 3.23
CA ARG A 56 1.56 -10.08 3.68
C ARG A 56 1.37 -9.44 5.06
N MET A 57 2.36 -9.56 5.95
CA MET A 57 2.33 -8.94 7.27
C MET A 57 2.64 -7.44 7.17
N LEU A 58 3.67 -7.06 6.40
CA LEU A 58 4.07 -5.66 6.20
C LEU A 58 2.97 -4.83 5.52
N LYS A 59 2.22 -5.38 4.56
CA LYS A 59 1.08 -4.72 3.90
C LYS A 59 0.10 -4.08 4.90
N ARG A 60 -0.03 -4.64 6.12
CA ARG A 60 -0.95 -4.14 7.16
C ARG A 60 -0.45 -2.91 7.88
N GLU A 61 0.82 -2.55 7.74
CA GLU A 61 1.38 -1.35 8.36
C GLU A 61 0.93 -0.10 7.57
N PRO A 62 0.19 0.85 8.18
CA PRO A 62 -0.49 1.93 7.46
C PRO A 62 0.45 3.03 6.93
N TYR A 63 1.70 3.05 7.40
CA TYR A 63 2.72 4.03 6.99
C TYR A 63 3.53 3.56 5.76
N ILE A 64 3.39 2.29 5.36
CA ILE A 64 4.04 1.78 4.14
C ILE A 64 3.23 2.27 2.93
N GLU A 65 3.94 2.88 1.98
CA GLU A 65 3.41 3.46 0.75
C GLU A 65 3.88 2.67 -0.49
N GLU A 66 5.02 2.01 -0.41
CA GLU A 66 5.58 1.19 -1.48
C GLU A 66 6.17 -0.09 -0.90
N LEU A 67 5.68 -1.24 -1.38
CA LEU A 67 6.08 -2.56 -0.94
C LEU A 67 6.49 -3.40 -2.14
N VAL A 68 7.74 -3.84 -2.18
CA VAL A 68 8.27 -4.62 -3.30
C VAL A 68 8.77 -5.97 -2.82
N GLY A 69 8.24 -7.04 -3.41
CA GLY A 69 8.79 -8.39 -3.29
C GLY A 69 9.62 -8.74 -4.50
N VAL A 70 10.83 -9.24 -4.27
CA VAL A 70 11.71 -9.74 -5.33
C VAL A 70 12.02 -11.20 -5.08
N ASP A 71 11.93 -12.03 -6.12
CA ASP A 71 12.42 -13.41 -6.09
C ASP A 71 12.95 -13.82 -7.47
N TYR A 72 13.87 -14.78 -7.50
CA TYR A 72 14.38 -15.32 -8.76
C TYR A 72 13.36 -16.27 -9.42
N ASP A 73 12.55 -16.97 -8.61
CA ASP A 73 11.54 -17.91 -9.08
C ASP A 73 10.26 -17.19 -9.53
N GLY A 74 10.21 -16.85 -10.82
CA GLY A 74 9.03 -16.24 -11.42
C GLY A 74 7.78 -17.13 -11.43
N VAL A 75 7.90 -18.46 -11.30
CA VAL A 75 6.74 -19.36 -11.17
C VAL A 75 6.13 -19.21 -9.78
N LEU A 76 6.97 -19.21 -8.74
CA LEU A 76 6.54 -19.00 -7.35
C LEU A 76 5.86 -17.63 -7.16
N LEU A 77 6.44 -16.57 -7.75
CA LEU A 77 5.84 -15.23 -7.73
C LEU A 77 4.46 -15.21 -8.37
N ARG A 78 4.30 -15.81 -9.56
CA ARG A 78 3.00 -15.91 -10.24
C ARG A 78 1.95 -16.66 -9.39
N MET A 79 2.36 -17.72 -8.71
CA MET A 79 1.47 -18.44 -7.79
C MET A 79 1.10 -17.60 -6.56
N SER A 80 1.90 -16.59 -6.21
CA SER A 80 1.74 -15.75 -5.02
C SER A 80 1.07 -14.40 -5.30
N GLU A 81 0.69 -14.09 -6.54
CA GLU A 81 0.05 -12.81 -6.93
C GLU A 81 -1.19 -12.48 -6.10
N HIS A 82 -1.94 -13.50 -5.67
CA HIS A 82 -3.12 -13.34 -4.83
C HIS A 82 -2.83 -12.66 -3.47
N VAL A 83 -1.58 -12.70 -2.98
CA VAL A 83 -1.15 -12.05 -1.73
C VAL A 83 -1.07 -10.52 -1.87
N VAL A 84 -0.79 -10.06 -3.09
CA VAL A 84 -0.61 -8.66 -3.45
C VAL A 84 -1.95 -7.94 -3.55
N GLN A 85 -3.01 -8.67 -3.90
CA GLN A 85 -4.34 -8.12 -4.12
C GLN A 85 -4.95 -7.52 -2.85
N PRO A 86 -5.75 -6.44 -2.96
CA PRO A 86 -6.61 -5.99 -1.89
C PRO A 86 -7.65 -7.06 -1.53
N LEU A 87 -7.91 -7.21 -0.24
CA LEU A 87 -9.04 -8.00 0.24
C LEU A 87 -10.32 -7.16 0.15
N THR A 88 -11.49 -7.80 0.18
CA THR A 88 -12.78 -7.08 0.23
C THR A 88 -12.83 -6.07 1.39
N THR A 89 -12.23 -6.41 2.53
CA THR A 89 -12.14 -5.51 3.69
C THR A 89 -11.31 -4.26 3.40
N ASP A 90 -10.31 -4.34 2.51
CA ASP A 90 -9.47 -3.19 2.15
C ASP A 90 -10.29 -2.15 1.35
N TYR A 91 -11.30 -2.58 0.60
CA TYR A 91 -12.23 -1.67 -0.09
C TYR A 91 -13.28 -1.05 0.83
N LEU A 92 -13.75 -1.80 1.83
CA LEU A 92 -14.73 -1.32 2.81
C LEU A 92 -14.09 -0.38 3.84
N MET A 93 -12.83 -0.61 4.16
CA MET A 93 -12.02 0.22 5.06
C MET A 93 -10.71 0.59 4.37
N PRO A 94 -10.76 1.54 3.41
CA PRO A 94 -9.59 1.96 2.66
C PRO A 94 -8.54 2.61 3.58
N ARG A 95 -7.29 2.53 3.13
CA ARG A 95 -6.15 3.12 3.84
C ARG A 95 -6.22 4.66 3.80
N ASP A 96 -5.61 5.33 4.76
CA ASP A 96 -5.43 6.78 4.69
C ASP A 96 -4.33 7.17 3.68
N ASN A 97 -3.28 6.35 3.60
CA ASN A 97 -2.15 6.55 2.68
C ASN A 97 -2.22 5.57 1.51
N PRO A 98 -1.80 5.98 0.31
CA PRO A 98 -1.69 5.09 -0.84
C PRO A 98 -0.71 3.95 -0.51
N LEU A 99 -0.93 2.78 -1.10
CA LEU A 99 0.01 1.67 -1.06
C LEU A 99 0.09 1.05 -2.45
N GLN A 100 1.28 1.09 -3.05
CA GLN A 100 1.62 0.29 -4.22
C GLN A 100 2.35 -0.98 -3.78
N PHE A 101 1.87 -2.13 -4.23
CA PHE A 101 2.49 -3.42 -3.94
C PHE A 101 2.88 -4.11 -5.26
N THR A 102 4.18 -4.32 -5.46
CA THR A 102 4.76 -4.89 -6.67
C THR A 102 5.53 -6.18 -6.37
N LEU A 103 5.38 -7.19 -7.24
CA LEU A 103 6.26 -8.36 -7.30
C LEU A 103 7.13 -8.30 -8.55
N MET A 104 8.42 -8.56 -8.38
CA MET A 104 9.41 -8.51 -9.45
C MET A 104 10.24 -9.79 -9.48
N GLN A 105 10.40 -10.37 -10.67
CA GLN A 105 11.33 -11.46 -10.89
C GLN A 105 12.72 -10.88 -11.19
N GLY A 106 13.71 -11.21 -10.36
CA GLY A 106 15.06 -10.67 -10.45
C GLY A 106 16.07 -11.39 -9.57
N SER A 107 17.35 -11.04 -9.73
CA SER A 107 18.47 -11.58 -8.95
C SER A 107 19.07 -10.52 -8.04
N ILE A 108 19.26 -10.81 -6.75
CA ILE A 108 19.91 -9.91 -5.79
C ILE A 108 21.30 -9.41 -6.24
N ALA A 109 21.97 -10.15 -7.14
CA ALA A 109 23.27 -9.80 -7.70
C ALA A 109 23.21 -8.92 -8.96
N GLU A 110 22.02 -8.42 -9.33
CA GLU A 110 21.81 -7.49 -10.44
C GLU A 110 21.04 -6.26 -9.93
N PRO A 111 21.64 -5.07 -9.95
CA PRO A 111 20.94 -3.90 -9.46
C PRO A 111 19.84 -3.47 -10.45
N ASP A 112 18.69 -3.05 -9.92
CA ASP A 112 17.59 -2.48 -10.69
C ASP A 112 17.33 -1.05 -10.22
N ALA A 113 17.35 -0.08 -11.15
CA ALA A 113 17.22 1.33 -10.82
C ALA A 113 15.92 1.68 -10.07
N ARG A 114 14.85 0.89 -10.25
CA ARG A 114 13.57 1.08 -9.55
C ARG A 114 13.64 0.74 -8.06
N LEU A 115 14.68 0.04 -7.61
CA LEU A 115 14.88 -0.39 -6.22
C LEU A 115 15.86 0.49 -5.43
N THR A 116 16.19 1.66 -5.97
CA THR A 116 17.03 2.66 -5.30
C THR A 116 16.21 3.50 -4.31
N ASN A 117 16.88 4.07 -3.30
CA ASN A 117 16.25 4.98 -2.31
C ASN A 117 15.12 4.36 -1.48
N PHE A 118 15.21 3.06 -1.17
CA PHE A 118 14.29 2.40 -0.25
C PHE A 118 14.68 2.63 1.21
N ASP A 119 13.68 2.72 2.09
CA ASP A 119 13.90 2.94 3.53
C ASP A 119 14.40 1.68 4.24
N LEU A 120 13.90 0.52 3.80
CA LEU A 120 14.20 -0.78 4.39
C LEU A 120 14.36 -1.84 3.29
N PHE A 121 15.47 -2.55 3.32
CA PHE A 121 15.73 -3.73 2.51
C PHE A 121 15.84 -4.94 3.42
N SER A 122 14.96 -5.91 3.23
CA SER A 122 14.93 -7.19 3.93
C SER A 122 15.53 -8.28 3.06
N CYS A 123 16.37 -9.12 3.64
CA CYS A 123 16.98 -10.30 3.03
C CYS A 123 17.04 -11.39 4.09
N VAL A 124 15.94 -12.09 4.27
CA VAL A 124 15.73 -13.03 5.39
C VAL A 124 15.95 -14.45 4.90
N GLU A 125 17.02 -15.09 5.36
CA GLU A 125 17.39 -16.48 5.00
C GLU A 125 17.51 -16.69 3.48
N VAL A 126 18.36 -15.87 2.83
CA VAL A 126 18.55 -15.89 1.37
C VAL A 126 20.01 -16.12 1.00
N ILE A 127 20.94 -15.49 1.71
CA ILE A 127 22.34 -15.46 1.30
C ILE A 127 22.99 -16.85 1.28
N GLU A 128 22.55 -17.75 2.18
CA GLU A 128 22.99 -19.13 2.28
C GLU A 128 22.60 -20.00 1.07
N HIS A 129 21.61 -19.58 0.28
CA HIS A 129 21.21 -20.27 -0.94
C HIS A 129 21.98 -19.79 -2.18
N LEU A 130 22.79 -18.73 -2.05
CA LEU A 130 23.52 -18.15 -3.17
C LEU A 130 24.79 -18.94 -3.46
N ASP A 131 25.03 -19.21 -4.74
CA ASP A 131 26.34 -19.68 -5.19
C ASP A 131 27.41 -18.61 -4.85
N PRO A 132 28.66 -19.00 -4.52
CA PRO A 132 29.69 -18.05 -4.06
C PRO A 132 29.90 -16.83 -4.99
N GLU A 133 29.89 -17.04 -6.31
CA GLU A 133 30.02 -15.97 -7.32
C GLU A 133 28.86 -14.96 -7.33
N VAL A 134 27.68 -15.39 -6.89
CA VAL A 134 26.49 -14.52 -6.75
C VAL A 134 26.60 -13.75 -5.43
N LEU A 135 26.95 -14.44 -4.34
CA LEU A 135 27.14 -13.83 -3.03
C LEU A 135 28.20 -12.72 -3.06
N GLU A 136 29.32 -12.91 -3.77
CA GLU A 136 30.38 -11.89 -3.92
C GLU A 136 29.89 -10.58 -4.57
N ARG A 137 28.82 -10.64 -5.38
CA ARG A 137 28.24 -9.46 -6.03
C ARG A 137 27.22 -8.73 -5.18
N VAL A 138 26.67 -9.36 -4.15
CA VAL A 138 25.62 -8.78 -3.28
C VAL A 138 26.07 -7.47 -2.63
N PRO A 139 27.28 -7.35 -2.03
CA PRO A 139 27.71 -6.11 -1.40
C PRO A 139 27.66 -4.90 -2.34
N LEU A 140 28.19 -5.06 -3.55
CA LEU A 140 28.18 -4.00 -4.56
C LEU A 140 26.77 -3.63 -4.99
N CYS A 141 25.90 -4.61 -5.23
CA CYS A 141 24.54 -4.35 -5.67
C CYS A 141 23.74 -3.63 -4.58
N VAL A 142 23.72 -4.16 -3.35
CA VAL A 142 22.89 -3.64 -2.27
C VAL A 142 23.48 -2.36 -1.67
N PHE A 143 24.75 -2.36 -1.27
CA PHE A 143 25.37 -1.27 -0.53
C PHE A 143 26.10 -0.26 -1.42
N GLY A 144 26.54 -0.68 -2.61
CA GLY A 144 27.18 0.22 -3.57
C GLY A 144 26.19 0.95 -4.48
N VAL A 145 25.14 0.26 -4.94
CA VAL A 145 24.23 0.77 -5.98
C VAL A 145 22.84 1.10 -5.44
N LEU A 146 22.13 0.14 -4.84
CA LEU A 146 20.76 0.36 -4.36
C LEU A 146 20.71 1.31 -3.15
N GLN A 147 21.75 1.23 -2.31
CA GLN A 147 21.97 2.02 -1.11
C GLN A 147 20.72 2.22 -0.24
N PRO A 148 19.98 1.18 0.21
CA PRO A 148 18.83 1.37 1.09
C PRO A 148 19.23 2.02 2.42
N ARG A 149 18.35 2.82 3.03
CA ARG A 149 18.65 3.50 4.31
C ARG A 149 18.94 2.51 5.43
N MET A 150 18.19 1.41 5.49
CA MET A 150 18.46 0.27 6.37
C MET A 150 18.43 -1.05 5.60
N VAL A 151 19.35 -1.95 5.92
CA VAL A 151 19.42 -3.30 5.34
C VAL A 151 19.41 -4.32 6.48
N VAL A 152 18.47 -5.26 6.44
CA VAL A 152 18.38 -6.39 7.37
C VAL A 152 18.73 -7.66 6.62
N ILE A 153 19.77 -8.34 7.09
CA ILE A 153 20.18 -9.65 6.55
C ILE A 153 20.13 -10.67 7.67
N THR A 154 19.47 -11.79 7.44
CA THR A 154 19.52 -12.96 8.33
C THR A 154 20.08 -14.17 7.60
N THR A 155 20.72 -15.05 8.36
CA THR A 155 21.19 -16.35 7.87
C THR A 155 21.33 -17.32 9.06
N PRO A 156 21.30 -18.65 8.86
CA PRO A 156 21.52 -19.61 9.93
C PRO A 156 22.87 -19.42 10.63
N ASN A 157 22.90 -19.68 11.94
CA ASN A 157 24.14 -19.80 12.71
C ASN A 157 24.52 -21.28 12.86
N SER A 158 25.58 -21.73 12.17
CA SER A 158 25.99 -23.14 12.20
C SER A 158 26.48 -23.62 13.57
N GLU A 159 26.91 -22.72 14.46
CA GLU A 159 27.33 -23.09 15.82
C GLU A 159 26.15 -23.62 16.66
N TYR A 160 24.93 -23.20 16.34
CA TYR A 160 23.71 -23.67 17.00
C TYR A 160 23.33 -25.10 16.57
N ASN A 161 23.91 -25.62 15.48
CA ASN A 161 23.57 -26.94 14.92
C ASN A 161 23.85 -28.10 15.89
N VAL A 162 24.76 -27.90 16.85
CA VAL A 162 25.07 -28.88 17.90
C VAL A 162 23.88 -29.22 18.79
N LEU A 163 22.81 -28.40 18.77
CA LEU A 163 21.59 -28.62 19.54
C LEU A 163 20.59 -29.55 18.84
N PHE A 164 20.81 -29.89 17.57
CA PHE A 164 19.97 -30.84 16.84
C PHE A 164 20.54 -32.26 16.99
N PRO A 165 19.81 -33.19 17.65
CA PRO A 165 20.33 -34.53 17.91
C PRO A 165 20.66 -35.30 16.63
N GLY A 166 21.88 -35.85 16.55
CA GLY A 166 22.30 -36.68 15.41
C GLY A 166 22.49 -35.92 14.09
N PHE A 167 22.51 -34.59 14.14
CA PHE A 167 22.62 -33.74 12.97
C PHE A 167 24.07 -33.56 12.49
N SER A 168 24.25 -33.58 11.17
CA SER A 168 25.53 -33.26 10.51
C SER A 168 25.25 -32.61 9.15
N GLY A 169 26.04 -31.61 8.76
CA GLY A 169 25.87 -30.88 7.51
C GLY A 169 25.07 -29.58 7.67
N PHE A 170 24.26 -29.25 6.66
CA PHE A 170 23.42 -28.06 6.61
C PHE A 170 21.97 -28.40 6.96
N ARG A 171 21.29 -27.47 7.63
CA ARG A 171 19.90 -27.58 8.11
C ARG A 171 18.94 -27.80 6.95
N HIS A 172 19.31 -27.30 5.78
CA HIS A 172 18.55 -27.49 4.55
C HIS A 172 19.44 -27.99 3.42
N TYR A 173 18.88 -28.85 2.56
CA TYR A 173 19.63 -29.54 1.51
C TYR A 173 20.10 -28.61 0.37
N ASP A 174 19.47 -27.44 0.23
CA ASP A 174 19.78 -26.45 -0.81
C ASP A 174 20.74 -25.35 -0.33
N HIS A 175 21.12 -25.34 0.96
CA HIS A 175 22.12 -24.42 1.47
C HIS A 175 23.47 -24.66 0.79
N ARG A 176 24.12 -23.58 0.37
CA ARG A 176 25.48 -23.58 -0.17
C ARG A 176 26.53 -23.46 0.92
N PHE A 177 26.18 -22.83 2.03
CA PHE A 177 27.00 -22.69 3.22
C PHE A 177 26.13 -22.47 4.46
N GLU A 178 26.70 -22.69 5.64
CA GLU A 178 26.16 -22.17 6.90
C GLU A 178 27.30 -21.58 7.74
N TRP A 179 27.23 -20.29 8.01
CA TRP A 179 28.31 -19.58 8.67
C TRP A 179 28.24 -19.67 10.19
N THR A 180 29.42 -19.74 10.78
CA THR A 180 29.65 -19.41 12.19
C THR A 180 29.40 -17.92 12.43
N ARG A 181 29.26 -17.52 13.70
CA ARG A 181 29.11 -16.11 14.07
C ARG A 181 30.31 -15.28 13.64
N GLU A 182 31.52 -15.84 13.73
CA GLU A 182 32.74 -15.15 13.32
C GLU A 182 32.83 -14.96 11.81
N GLN A 183 32.42 -15.96 11.02
CA GLN A 183 32.37 -15.85 9.55
C GLN A 183 31.36 -14.78 9.12
N PHE A 184 30.15 -14.79 9.69
CA PHE A 184 29.13 -13.77 9.38
C PHE A 184 29.58 -12.38 9.81
N ARG A 185 30.11 -12.24 11.04
CA ARG A 185 30.71 -10.99 11.53
C ARG A 185 31.78 -10.47 10.59
N THR A 186 32.72 -11.33 10.18
CA THR A 186 33.81 -10.96 9.27
C THR A 186 33.27 -10.46 7.93
N TRP A 187 32.27 -11.14 7.37
CA TRP A 187 31.62 -10.72 6.13
C TRP A 187 30.94 -9.35 6.29
N CYS A 188 30.17 -9.14 7.36
CA CYS A 188 29.55 -7.84 7.64
C CYS A 188 30.57 -6.71 7.85
N LEU A 189 31.68 -7.00 8.54
CA LEU A 189 32.74 -6.01 8.78
C LEU A 189 33.48 -5.62 7.49
N ARG A 190 33.62 -6.54 6.54
CA ARG A 190 34.15 -6.22 5.19
C ARG A 190 33.21 -5.28 4.45
N ILE A 191 31.90 -5.53 4.48
CA ILE A 191 30.91 -4.64 3.84
C ILE A 191 31.03 -3.21 4.36
N VAL A 192 31.06 -2.99 5.69
CA VAL A 192 31.19 -1.61 6.22
C VAL A 192 32.58 -1.01 5.99
N SER A 193 33.61 -1.84 5.77
CA SER A 193 34.93 -1.36 5.35
C SER A 193 34.91 -0.87 3.91
N ASP A 194 34.21 -1.57 3.02
CA ASP A 194 34.10 -1.23 1.59
C ASP A 194 33.08 -0.11 1.34
N TYR A 195 32.06 0.01 2.21
CA TYR A 195 30.99 1.00 2.16
C TYR A 195 30.89 1.76 3.50
N PRO A 196 31.81 2.71 3.77
CA PRO A 196 31.97 3.35 5.07
C PRO A 196 30.79 4.24 5.51
N MET A 197 29.87 4.57 4.59
CA MET A 197 28.61 5.21 4.96
C MET A 197 27.65 4.29 5.72
N TYR A 198 27.94 2.99 5.82
CA TYR A 198 27.14 2.06 6.60
C TYR A 198 27.82 1.72 7.93
N SER A 199 27.00 1.69 8.99
CA SER A 199 27.33 1.02 10.24
C SER A 199 26.57 -0.31 10.33
N VAL A 200 27.08 -1.28 11.10
CA VAL A 200 26.42 -2.57 11.30
C VAL A 200 26.24 -2.91 12.77
N LYS A 201 25.05 -3.40 13.11
CA LYS A 201 24.73 -4.02 14.41
C LYS A 201 24.40 -5.49 14.21
N LEU A 202 25.14 -6.35 14.90
CA LEU A 202 24.90 -7.81 14.91
C LEU A 202 23.97 -8.19 16.07
N SER A 203 23.07 -9.13 15.81
CA SER A 203 22.08 -9.67 16.74
C SER A 203 21.59 -11.03 16.21
N GLY A 204 20.43 -11.52 16.63
CA GLY A 204 19.83 -12.74 16.11
C GLY A 204 18.46 -13.02 16.72
N VAL A 205 17.84 -14.13 16.31
CA VAL A 205 16.57 -14.64 16.85
C VAL A 205 16.65 -16.15 17.07
N GLY A 206 15.74 -16.66 17.91
CA GLY A 206 15.79 -18.03 18.40
C GLY A 206 16.85 -18.18 19.47
N ASP A 207 16.52 -17.72 20.67
CA ASP A 207 17.40 -17.84 21.84
C ASP A 207 17.74 -19.31 22.11
N PRO A 208 18.98 -19.60 22.54
CA PRO A 208 19.34 -20.94 22.94
C PRO A 208 18.57 -21.35 24.20
N PRO A 209 18.36 -22.66 24.44
CA PRO A 209 17.87 -23.16 25.71
C PRO A 209 18.74 -22.69 26.88
N GLU A 210 18.13 -22.58 28.07
CA GLU A 210 18.82 -22.18 29.29
C GLU A 210 20.08 -23.05 29.53
N GLY A 211 21.21 -22.39 29.81
CA GLY A 211 22.49 -23.04 30.04
C GLY A 211 23.26 -23.40 28.77
N ARG A 212 22.78 -22.99 27.59
CA ARG A 212 23.45 -23.16 26.28
C ARG A 212 23.74 -21.82 25.59
N GLU A 213 23.87 -20.74 26.35
CA GLU A 213 24.05 -19.38 25.83
C GLU A 213 25.32 -19.24 24.97
N GLU A 214 26.30 -20.14 25.12
CA GLU A 214 27.54 -20.12 24.37
C GLU A 214 27.34 -20.28 22.86
N VAL A 215 26.28 -20.94 22.40
CA VAL A 215 26.04 -21.18 20.95
C VAL A 215 25.45 -19.96 20.24
N GLY A 216 24.95 -18.97 21.00
CA GLY A 216 24.27 -17.79 20.47
C GLY A 216 22.88 -18.08 19.92
N HIS A 217 22.35 -17.18 19.10
CA HIS A 217 21.02 -17.32 18.48
C HIS A 217 21.01 -18.36 17.35
N CYS A 218 19.85 -18.96 17.09
CA CYS A 218 19.65 -19.95 16.04
C CYS A 218 19.78 -19.37 14.62
N SER A 219 19.22 -18.18 14.40
CA SER A 219 19.42 -17.36 13.21
C SER A 219 20.12 -16.06 13.62
N GLN A 220 21.19 -15.73 12.91
CA GLN A 220 21.98 -14.53 13.15
C GLN A 220 21.51 -13.41 12.22
N MET A 221 21.53 -12.17 12.71
CA MET A 221 20.99 -11.00 12.02
C MET A 221 21.99 -9.85 12.03
N ALA A 222 22.16 -9.22 10.87
CA ALA A 222 22.88 -7.96 10.73
C ALA A 222 21.90 -6.86 10.31
N LEU A 223 21.88 -5.77 11.07
CA LEU A 223 21.20 -4.54 10.71
C LEU A 223 22.26 -3.51 10.29
N PHE A 224 22.28 -3.18 9.02
CA PHE A 224 23.09 -2.10 8.49
C PHE A 224 22.26 -0.80 8.44
N THR A 225 22.87 0.31 8.82
CA THR A 225 22.26 1.64 8.79
C THR A 225 23.16 2.59 8.03
N ARG A 226 22.63 3.22 6.99
CA ARG A 226 23.31 4.25 6.22
C ARG A 226 23.32 5.56 6.99
N ASP A 227 24.45 6.26 7.00
CA ASP A 227 24.55 7.66 7.36
C ASP A 227 24.26 8.52 6.12
N ASP A 228 23.23 9.35 6.20
CA ASP A 228 22.76 10.17 5.07
C ASP A 228 23.62 11.43 4.86
N SER A 229 24.70 11.62 5.64
CA SER A 229 25.64 12.73 5.46
C SER A 229 26.38 12.70 4.12
N ASP A 230 26.57 11.53 3.53
CA ASP A 230 27.41 11.30 2.34
C ASP A 230 26.70 10.43 1.29
N ILE A 231 25.59 10.93 0.72
CA ILE A 231 24.88 10.26 -0.37
C ILE A 231 25.70 10.42 -1.67
N CYS A 232 26.26 9.31 -2.16
CA CYS A 232 26.88 9.28 -3.49
C CYS A 232 25.80 9.27 -4.58
N ALA A 233 26.04 10.05 -5.65
CA ALA A 233 25.15 10.10 -6.81
C ALA A 233 24.97 8.71 -7.42
N THR A 234 23.73 8.37 -7.76
CA THR A 234 23.36 7.09 -8.38
C THR A 234 24.09 6.88 -9.70
N ASN A 235 24.78 5.75 -9.85
CA ASN A 235 25.25 5.28 -11.15
C ASN A 235 24.02 4.97 -12.04
N THR A 236 24.09 5.27 -13.33
CA THR A 236 23.05 4.88 -14.30
C THR A 236 23.03 3.36 -14.42
N VAL A 237 22.05 2.73 -13.80
CA VAL A 237 21.82 1.29 -13.82
C VAL A 237 20.55 1.00 -14.63
N GLY A 238 20.52 -0.16 -15.29
CA GLY A 238 19.34 -0.60 -16.02
C GLY A 238 18.19 -1.04 -15.11
N THR A 239 17.16 -1.60 -15.74
CA THR A 239 16.00 -2.18 -15.06
C THR A 239 15.85 -3.65 -15.46
N PRO A 240 16.76 -4.54 -15.06
CA PRO A 240 16.81 -5.93 -15.53
C PRO A 240 15.63 -6.78 -15.01
N TYR A 241 14.92 -6.35 -13.97
CA TYR A 241 13.88 -7.16 -13.36
C TYR A 241 12.58 -7.14 -14.17
N ASN A 242 11.89 -8.27 -14.21
CA ASN A 242 10.57 -8.37 -14.83
C ASN A 242 9.50 -8.13 -13.76
N ILE A 243 8.61 -7.15 -13.98
CA ILE A 243 7.45 -6.97 -13.10
C ILE A 243 6.49 -8.15 -13.36
N VAL A 244 6.19 -8.91 -12.31
CA VAL A 244 5.23 -10.01 -12.35
C VAL A 244 3.83 -9.46 -12.15
N CYS A 245 3.62 -8.66 -11.11
CA CYS A 245 2.39 -7.92 -10.88
C CYS A 245 2.66 -6.62 -10.12
N SER A 246 1.78 -5.63 -10.27
CA SER A 246 1.80 -4.39 -9.52
C SER A 246 0.36 -3.95 -9.27
N VAL A 247 0.04 -3.67 -8.01
CA VAL A 247 -1.34 -3.37 -7.59
C VAL A 247 -1.35 -2.17 -6.66
N ASP A 248 -2.20 -1.19 -6.98
CA ASP A 248 -2.50 -0.08 -6.09
C ASP A 248 -3.65 -0.46 -5.16
N HIS A 249 -3.44 -0.31 -3.85
CA HIS A 249 -4.45 -0.61 -2.84
C HIS A 249 -5.45 0.53 -2.69
N PRO A 250 -6.72 0.23 -2.37
CA PRO A 250 -7.73 1.25 -2.11
C PRO A 250 -7.30 2.14 -0.93
N TYR A 251 -7.37 3.44 -1.15
CA TYR A 251 -7.10 4.46 -0.15
C TYR A 251 -8.09 5.61 -0.28
N VAL A 252 -8.32 6.32 0.82
CA VAL A 252 -9.14 7.52 0.85
C VAL A 252 -8.37 8.61 0.12
N ARG A 253 -8.82 8.97 -1.07
CA ARG A 253 -8.25 10.10 -1.80
C ARG A 253 -8.56 11.38 -1.03
N PRO A 254 -7.57 12.24 -0.73
CA PRO A 254 -7.84 13.55 -0.17
C PRO A 254 -8.76 14.31 -1.13
N VAL A 255 -9.96 14.65 -0.67
CA VAL A 255 -10.89 15.48 -1.44
C VAL A 255 -10.53 16.93 -1.19
N THR A 256 -10.21 17.68 -2.24
CA THR A 256 -9.96 19.11 -2.12
C THR A 256 -11.24 19.83 -1.67
N PRO A 257 -11.14 21.00 -0.98
CA PRO A 257 -12.33 21.75 -0.58
C PRO A 257 -13.29 22.02 -1.75
N ILE A 258 -12.76 22.32 -2.93
CA ILE A 258 -13.56 22.59 -4.14
C ILE A 258 -14.27 21.33 -4.67
N GLN A 259 -13.62 20.17 -4.64
CA GLN A 259 -14.27 18.90 -5.01
C GLN A 259 -15.35 18.52 -4.01
N LYS A 260 -15.13 18.76 -2.71
CA LYS A 260 -16.13 18.52 -1.67
C LYS A 260 -17.34 19.42 -1.86
N LEU A 261 -17.11 20.69 -2.19
CA LEU A 261 -18.18 21.63 -2.53
C LEU A 261 -18.94 21.18 -3.79
N CYS A 262 -18.23 20.75 -4.84
CA CYS A 262 -18.84 20.22 -6.06
C CYS A 262 -19.76 19.04 -5.77
N SER A 263 -19.29 18.04 -5.02
CA SER A 263 -20.08 16.84 -4.68
C SER A 263 -21.30 17.15 -3.81
N GLU A 264 -21.17 18.05 -2.82
CA GLU A 264 -22.33 18.47 -2.02
C GLU A 264 -23.31 19.27 -2.87
N ALA A 265 -22.84 20.15 -3.76
CA ALA A 265 -23.71 20.92 -4.66
C ALA A 265 -24.48 20.01 -5.63
N GLU A 266 -23.80 19.03 -6.25
CA GLU A 266 -24.45 18.00 -7.07
C GLU A 266 -25.53 17.23 -6.31
N TYR A 267 -25.26 16.86 -5.06
CA TYR A 267 -26.23 16.16 -4.21
C TYR A 267 -27.49 17.01 -3.98
N TYR A 268 -27.33 18.28 -3.59
CA TYR A 268 -28.46 19.17 -3.33
C TYR A 268 -29.23 19.55 -4.60
N LEU A 269 -28.54 19.73 -5.72
CA LEU A 269 -29.19 19.95 -7.02
C LEU A 269 -30.05 18.75 -7.42
N ASN A 270 -29.51 17.52 -7.32
CA ASN A 270 -30.27 16.30 -7.61
C ASN A 270 -31.46 16.13 -6.65
N PHE A 271 -31.29 16.48 -5.37
CA PHE A 271 -32.39 16.47 -4.41
C PHE A 271 -33.52 17.42 -4.83
N LEU A 272 -33.20 18.69 -5.09
CA LEU A 272 -34.18 19.70 -5.52
C LEU A 272 -34.85 19.30 -6.85
N LEU A 273 -34.07 18.78 -7.80
CA LEU A 273 -34.58 18.33 -9.09
C LEU A 273 -35.57 17.16 -8.92
N LYS A 274 -35.22 16.16 -8.10
CA LYS A 274 -36.08 15.01 -7.80
C LYS A 274 -37.38 15.48 -7.15
N SER A 275 -37.29 16.31 -6.09
CA SER A 275 -38.47 16.82 -5.40
C SER A 275 -39.41 17.58 -6.34
N ARG A 276 -38.86 18.40 -7.25
CA ARG A 276 -39.67 19.14 -8.22
C ARG A 276 -40.37 18.23 -9.24
N ARG A 277 -39.67 17.21 -9.76
CA ARG A 277 -40.27 16.23 -10.68
C ARG A 277 -41.39 15.44 -10.02
N ASP A 278 -41.19 15.04 -8.77
CA ASP A 278 -42.20 14.32 -8.00
C ASP A 278 -43.47 15.17 -7.78
N GLN A 279 -43.32 16.48 -7.56
CA GLN A 279 -44.44 17.43 -7.50
C GLN A 279 -45.18 17.55 -8.85
N LEU A 280 -44.45 17.68 -9.97
CA LEU A 280 -45.05 17.78 -11.30
C LEU A 280 -45.85 16.53 -11.69
N LEU A 281 -45.33 15.36 -11.33
CA LEU A 281 -45.96 14.06 -11.59
C LEU A 281 -47.03 13.67 -10.57
N ASN A 282 -47.30 14.52 -9.56
CA ASN A 282 -48.22 14.28 -8.46
C ASN A 282 -47.98 12.91 -7.77
N ILE A 283 -46.70 12.57 -7.55
CA ILE A 283 -46.29 11.30 -6.93
C ILE A 283 -46.36 11.44 -5.41
N ASP A 284 -47.31 10.73 -4.79
CA ASP A 284 -47.45 10.66 -3.33
C ASP A 284 -46.32 9.81 -2.70
N HIS A 285 -45.34 10.47 -2.08
CA HIS A 285 -44.26 9.82 -1.32
C HIS A 285 -44.69 9.41 0.08
N TYR A 286 -45.51 8.36 0.16
CA TYR A 286 -45.98 7.84 1.45
C TYR A 286 -44.86 7.24 2.35
N TYR A 287 -43.64 7.05 1.82
CA TYR A 287 -42.52 6.41 2.56
C TYR A 287 -41.13 7.05 2.38
N ASP A 288 -40.95 8.12 1.59
CA ASP A 288 -39.61 8.69 1.34
C ASP A 288 -39.31 9.82 2.34
N ASN A 289 -38.71 9.48 3.49
CA ASN A 289 -38.22 10.45 4.48
C ASN A 289 -36.75 10.85 4.25
N ASN A 290 -36.19 10.67 3.04
CA ASN A 290 -34.80 10.99 2.73
C ASN A 290 -34.57 12.48 2.46
N HIS A 291 -34.92 13.33 3.42
CA HIS A 291 -34.50 14.73 3.38
C HIS A 291 -33.02 14.87 3.76
N PRO A 292 -32.28 15.81 3.14
CA PRO A 292 -30.92 16.12 3.56
C PRO A 292 -30.86 16.46 5.05
N SER A 293 -29.78 16.04 5.72
CA SER A 293 -29.60 16.35 7.15
C SER A 293 -29.58 17.86 7.40
N GLY A 294 -30.48 18.34 8.27
CA GLY A 294 -30.63 19.77 8.59
C GLY A 294 -31.48 20.56 7.60
N TYR A 295 -32.15 19.90 6.66
CA TYR A 295 -33.16 20.48 5.79
C TYR A 295 -34.47 20.73 6.53
N ASP A 296 -35.07 21.91 6.33
CA ASP A 296 -36.41 22.25 6.82
C ASP A 296 -37.39 22.34 5.63
N PRO A 297 -38.30 21.38 5.46
CA PRO A 297 -39.29 21.39 4.38
C PRO A 297 -40.21 22.61 4.40
N SER A 298 -40.30 23.33 5.53
CA SER A 298 -41.15 24.52 5.65
C SER A 298 -40.52 25.81 5.11
N ASP A 299 -39.24 25.79 4.73
CA ASP A 299 -38.50 26.96 4.20
C ASP A 299 -38.79 27.21 2.70
N GLY A 300 -39.61 26.37 2.05
CA GLY A 300 -40.03 26.55 0.65
C GLY A 300 -38.90 26.40 -0.39
N THR A 301 -37.73 25.91 0.03
CA THR A 301 -36.56 25.73 -0.84
C THR A 301 -36.77 24.76 -2.00
N GLU A 302 -37.72 23.84 -1.89
CA GLU A 302 -38.15 22.94 -2.98
C GLU A 302 -38.88 23.66 -4.13
N ASP A 303 -39.41 24.87 -3.88
CA ASP A 303 -40.08 25.69 -4.89
C ASP A 303 -39.09 26.52 -5.72
N ASN A 304 -37.80 26.54 -5.34
CA ASN A 304 -36.73 27.27 -6.03
C ASN A 304 -36.20 26.54 -7.27
N VAL A 305 -37.10 25.90 -8.03
CA VAL A 305 -36.80 25.28 -9.32
C VAL A 305 -37.67 25.94 -10.39
N ASP A 306 -37.05 26.84 -11.14
CA ASP A 306 -37.70 27.61 -12.19
C ASP A 306 -37.87 26.75 -13.46
N ILE A 307 -39.05 26.80 -14.10
CA ILE A 307 -39.29 26.19 -15.41
C ILE A 307 -39.08 27.26 -16.48
N SER A 308 -38.18 27.02 -17.43
CA SER A 308 -37.90 27.93 -18.55
C SER A 308 -37.85 27.15 -19.86
N GLY A 309 -38.93 27.19 -20.62
CA GLY A 309 -39.09 26.36 -21.82
C GLY A 309 -39.12 24.88 -21.44
N ASP A 310 -38.31 24.06 -22.13
CA ASP A 310 -38.17 22.61 -21.87
C ASP A 310 -37.08 22.28 -20.84
N THR A 311 -36.73 23.24 -19.96
CA THR A 311 -35.66 23.06 -18.96
C THR A 311 -36.09 23.49 -17.57
N LEU A 312 -35.62 22.73 -16.57
CA LEU A 312 -35.65 23.06 -15.16
C LEU A 312 -34.33 23.77 -14.79
N GLN A 313 -34.43 24.88 -14.08
CA GLN A 313 -33.29 25.69 -13.66
C GLN A 313 -33.28 25.91 -12.15
N ILE A 314 -32.11 25.75 -11.54
CA ILE A 314 -31.91 25.97 -10.11
C ILE A 314 -30.81 27.00 -9.95
N LYS A 315 -31.08 28.12 -9.26
CA LYS A 315 -30.05 29.16 -9.05
C LYS A 315 -29.01 28.65 -8.08
N LEU A 316 -27.74 28.89 -8.39
CA LEU A 316 -26.65 28.45 -7.53
C LEU A 316 -26.66 29.13 -6.16
N THR A 317 -27.23 30.35 -6.07
CA THR A 317 -27.42 31.06 -4.80
C THR A 317 -28.38 30.33 -3.87
N ASP A 318 -29.34 29.58 -4.39
CA ASP A 318 -30.35 28.89 -3.58
C ASP A 318 -29.70 27.74 -2.81
N LEU A 319 -28.61 27.18 -3.33
CA LEU A 319 -27.81 26.16 -2.65
C LEU A 319 -27.14 26.68 -1.36
N LEU A 320 -26.93 28.00 -1.21
CA LEU A 320 -26.36 28.59 0.01
C LEU A 320 -27.31 28.51 1.22
N SER A 321 -28.59 28.18 1.00
CA SER A 321 -29.55 27.89 2.08
C SER A 321 -29.16 26.60 2.84
N PHE A 322 -28.52 25.63 2.18
CA PHE A 322 -28.17 24.36 2.80
C PHE A 322 -26.99 24.49 3.77
N PRO A 323 -27.12 24.02 5.03
CA PRO A 323 -26.11 24.21 6.06
C PRO A 323 -24.71 23.70 5.68
N LYS A 324 -24.64 22.58 4.95
CA LYS A 324 -23.36 22.00 4.50
C LYS A 324 -22.69 22.82 3.40
N ILE A 325 -23.44 23.33 2.44
CA ILE A 325 -22.91 24.22 1.40
C ILE A 325 -22.42 25.51 2.05
N LYS A 326 -23.21 26.10 2.95
CA LYS A 326 -22.85 27.31 3.69
C LYS A 326 -21.62 27.14 4.59
N ALA A 327 -21.33 25.92 5.03
CA ALA A 327 -20.10 25.60 5.77
C ALA A 327 -18.88 25.45 4.86
N LEU A 328 -19.06 25.21 3.56
CA LEU A 328 -18.00 24.98 2.57
C LEU A 328 -17.68 26.22 1.73
N CYS A 329 -18.64 27.10 1.49
CA CYS A 329 -18.47 28.32 0.71
C CYS A 329 -19.34 29.48 1.22
N SER A 330 -19.05 30.68 0.71
CA SER A 330 -19.76 31.91 1.11
C SER A 330 -20.51 32.61 -0.03
N SER A 331 -20.30 32.17 -1.27
CA SER A 331 -20.83 32.83 -2.46
C SER A 331 -21.24 31.84 -3.55
N GLY A 332 -22.18 32.26 -4.41
CA GLY A 332 -22.59 31.47 -5.58
C GLY A 332 -21.48 31.33 -6.63
N GLU A 333 -20.51 32.25 -6.65
CA GLU A 333 -19.34 32.18 -7.54
C GLU A 333 -18.44 31.00 -7.19
N GLU A 334 -18.18 30.74 -5.91
CA GLU A 334 -17.42 29.56 -5.47
C GLU A 334 -18.13 28.24 -5.86
N ILE A 335 -19.46 28.21 -5.81
CA ILE A 335 -20.27 27.07 -6.24
C ILE A 335 -20.17 26.87 -7.75
N ARG A 336 -20.28 27.96 -8.51
CA ARG A 336 -20.11 27.95 -9.98
C ARG A 336 -18.75 27.38 -10.34
N ASP A 337 -17.68 27.92 -9.76
CA ASP A 337 -16.31 27.49 -10.01
C ASP A 337 -16.13 26.01 -9.67
N ALA A 338 -16.71 25.53 -8.57
CA ALA A 338 -16.72 24.11 -8.23
C ALA A 338 -17.46 23.26 -9.26
N LEU A 339 -18.65 23.67 -9.68
CA LEU A 339 -19.49 22.95 -10.66
C LEU A 339 -18.90 22.97 -12.07
N THR A 340 -18.01 23.91 -12.41
CA THR A 340 -17.27 23.83 -13.69
C THR A 340 -16.36 22.59 -13.78
N LEU A 341 -16.03 21.96 -12.65
CA LEU A 341 -15.29 20.69 -12.59
C LEU A 341 -16.20 19.48 -12.73
N SER A 342 -17.52 19.66 -12.61
CA SER A 342 -18.50 18.59 -12.73
C SER A 342 -18.70 18.19 -14.19
N SER A 343 -18.77 16.89 -14.46
CA SER A 343 -19.27 16.37 -15.74
C SER A 343 -20.76 16.03 -15.70
N LEU A 344 -21.43 16.24 -14.56
CA LEU A 344 -22.81 15.82 -14.31
C LEU A 344 -23.80 16.99 -14.34
N VAL A 345 -23.31 18.22 -14.22
CA VAL A 345 -24.14 19.43 -14.13
C VAL A 345 -23.79 20.37 -15.26
N GLU A 346 -24.80 20.78 -16.03
CA GLU A 346 -24.66 21.84 -17.02
C GLU A 346 -25.10 23.18 -16.41
N LEU A 347 -24.33 24.24 -16.71
CA LEU A 347 -24.66 25.60 -16.27
C LEU A 347 -25.22 26.40 -17.44
N ASN A 348 -26.13 27.34 -17.15
CA ASN A 348 -26.62 28.27 -18.16
C ASN A 348 -25.49 29.20 -18.66
N SER A 349 -25.76 29.97 -19.72
CA SER A 349 -24.75 30.86 -20.33
C SER A 349 -24.19 31.94 -19.40
N ALA A 350 -24.94 32.35 -18.37
CA ALA A 350 -24.48 33.28 -17.34
C ALA A 350 -23.68 32.59 -16.21
N GLY A 351 -23.76 31.25 -16.11
CA GLY A 351 -23.18 30.46 -15.03
C GLY A 351 -23.90 30.63 -13.68
N GLU A 352 -25.13 31.15 -13.68
CA GLU A 352 -25.88 31.49 -12.46
C GLU A 352 -26.86 30.38 -12.04
N CYS A 353 -27.23 29.49 -12.98
CA CYS A 353 -28.14 28.38 -12.73
C CYS A 353 -27.56 27.07 -13.23
N ALA A 354 -27.82 25.99 -12.50
CA ALA A 354 -27.75 24.63 -13.01
C ALA A 354 -28.99 24.34 -13.87
N VAL A 355 -28.81 23.67 -15.00
CA VAL A 355 -29.85 23.43 -16.01
C VAL A 355 -30.03 21.94 -16.24
N TYR A 356 -31.29 21.51 -16.27
CA TYR A 356 -31.67 20.12 -16.51
C TYR A 356 -32.78 20.07 -17.56
N PRO A 357 -32.68 19.18 -18.57
CA PRO A 357 -33.77 18.98 -19.52
C PRO A 357 -34.97 18.35 -18.84
N MET A 358 -36.18 18.76 -19.23
CA MET A 358 -37.40 18.07 -18.86
C MET A 358 -37.51 16.74 -19.62
N GLU A 359 -37.92 15.68 -18.94
CA GLU A 359 -38.11 14.35 -19.51
C GLU A 359 -39.55 14.15 -20.02
N GLU A 360 -39.78 13.20 -20.94
CA GLU A 360 -41.14 12.84 -21.41
C GLU A 360 -41.98 12.30 -20.23
N GLY A 361 -42.74 13.19 -19.60
CA GLY A 361 -43.49 12.95 -18.36
C GLY A 361 -43.59 14.18 -17.47
N ASP A 362 -42.59 15.06 -17.49
CA ASP A 362 -42.57 16.31 -16.70
C ASP A 362 -43.61 17.33 -17.21
N SER A 363 -44.12 17.16 -18.43
CA SER A 363 -45.15 17.99 -19.07
C SER A 363 -46.56 17.45 -18.85
N SER A 364 -47.08 17.45 -17.62
CA SER A 364 -48.53 17.34 -17.43
C SER A 364 -49.18 18.67 -17.80
N ASP A 365 -49.82 18.73 -18.97
CA ASP A 365 -50.74 19.76 -19.50
C ASP A 365 -50.80 21.08 -18.71
N LEU A 366 -49.83 21.97 -18.97
CA LEU A 366 -49.97 23.41 -18.73
C LEU A 366 -50.73 24.06 -19.91
N SER A 367 -51.95 23.61 -20.17
CA SER A 367 -52.88 24.33 -21.04
C SER A 367 -54.14 24.67 -20.27
N ASP A 368 -54.40 25.98 -20.23
CA ASP A 368 -55.44 26.69 -19.51
C ASP A 368 -56.86 26.13 -19.63
N ASP A 369 -57.64 26.49 -18.62
CA ASP A 369 -59.09 26.70 -18.66
C ASP A 369 -59.61 27.14 -20.04
N GLU A 370 -60.30 26.25 -20.76
CA GLU A 370 -61.42 26.62 -21.63
C GLU A 370 -62.24 25.37 -21.98
N TYR A 371 -63.38 25.19 -21.31
CA TYR A 371 -64.71 25.05 -21.92
C TYR A 371 -65.72 24.60 -20.83
N CYS A 372 -66.77 25.41 -20.68
CA CYS A 372 -67.99 25.18 -19.90
C CYS A 372 -68.64 23.80 -20.12
#